data_AF-A0A419IA12-F1
#
_entry.id   AF-A0A419IA12-F1
#
_cell.length_a   1.000
_cell.length_b   1.000
_cell.length_c   1.000
_cell.angle_alpha   90.00
_cell.angle_beta   90.00
_cell.angle_gamma   90.00
#
_symmetry.space_group_name_H-M   'P 1'
#
loop_
_entity.id
_entity.type
_entity.pdbx_description
1 polymer ?
#
loop_
_entity_poly.entity_id
_entity_poly.type
_entity_poly.pdbx_seq_one_letter_code
_entity_poly.pdbx_strand_id
1 'polypeptide(L)'
;MRFEEREIISRELGKDRSARFIAKVLGRHHSTIAREIDRNGGPVEYRAVEAERRAEDNLRRPKERKLESSTRLHDAVNDGLREQWSPKQIGQRLCEDYPDDPEMRVSHETIYECLYLQARGELRTQLTIALRQGRTRRVNRSRATSTRGKILDMVN
;
A
#
# COMPACT_ATOMS: atom_id res chain seq x y z
N MET A 1 -0.18 22.24 3.71
CA MET A 1 0.87 23.27 3.79
C MET A 1 1.82 22.98 2.64
N ARG A 2 2.13 23.97 1.82
CA ARG A 2 3.08 23.80 0.70
C ARG A 2 4.52 23.93 1.20
N PHE A 3 5.50 23.44 0.44
CA PHE A 3 6.90 23.52 0.81
C PHE A 3 7.37 24.96 1.01
N GLU A 4 6.95 25.89 0.14
CA GLU A 4 7.33 27.30 0.23
C GLU A 4 6.80 27.95 1.52
N GLU A 5 5.62 27.54 1.98
CA GLU A 5 5.06 28.00 3.25
C GLU A 5 5.90 27.48 4.44
N ARG A 6 6.40 26.23 4.37
CA ARG A 6 7.27 25.64 5.40
C ARG A 6 8.63 26.33 5.47
N GLU A 7 9.21 26.67 4.33
CA GLU A 7 10.45 27.47 4.25
C GLU A 7 10.28 28.83 4.93
N ILE A 8 9.15 29.50 4.69
CA ILE A 8 8.82 30.77 5.37
C ILE A 8 8.67 30.56 6.87
N ILE A 9 7.99 29.51 7.33
CA ILE A 9 7.88 29.19 8.76
C ILE A 9 9.27 29.00 9.37
N SER A 10 10.13 28.18 8.75
CA SER A 10 11.48 27.89 9.25
C SER A 10 12.33 29.16 9.36
N ARG A 11 12.30 30.02 8.35
CA ARG A 11 13.08 31.27 8.33
C ARG A 11 12.58 32.27 9.38
N GLU A 12 11.27 32.40 9.54
CA GLU A 12 10.71 33.38 10.48
C GLU A 12 10.82 32.90 11.94
N LEU A 13 10.80 31.58 12.19
CA LEU A 13 11.14 31.01 13.49
C LEU A 13 12.59 31.29 13.89
N GLY A 14 13.54 31.22 12.95
CA GLY A 14 14.93 31.60 13.19
C GLY A 14 15.15 33.09 13.51
N LYS A 15 14.10 33.92 13.37
CA LYS A 15 14.06 35.34 13.76
C LYS A 15 13.19 35.56 15.01
N ASP A 16 12.92 34.51 15.77
CA ASP A 16 12.06 34.50 16.96
C ASP A 16 10.64 35.07 16.73
N ARG A 17 10.12 34.95 15.49
CA ARG A 17 8.75 35.40 15.19
C ARG A 17 7.73 34.39 15.68
N SER A 18 6.68 34.89 16.32
CA SER A 18 5.58 34.05 16.81
C SER A 18 4.77 33.41 15.68
N ALA A 19 4.13 32.27 15.95
CA ALA A 19 3.21 31.61 15.03
C ALA A 19 2.08 32.53 14.53
N ARG A 20 1.63 33.50 15.34
CA ARG A 20 0.61 34.50 14.93
C ARG A 20 1.15 35.47 13.87
N PHE A 21 2.41 35.88 13.97
CA PHE A 21 3.05 36.72 12.96
C PHE A 21 3.18 35.95 11.63
N ILE A 22 3.73 34.75 11.70
CA ILE A 22 3.95 33.89 10.54
C ILE A 22 2.63 33.58 9.83
N ALA A 23 1.56 33.34 10.59
CA ALA A 23 0.22 33.12 10.07
C ALA A 23 -0.31 34.31 9.26
N LYS A 24 -0.08 35.55 9.74
CA LYS A 24 -0.44 36.77 8.98
C LYS A 24 0.35 36.88 7.68
N VAL A 25 1.66 36.63 7.72
CA VAL A 25 2.53 36.65 6.53
C VAL A 25 2.06 35.65 5.47
N LEU A 26 1.66 34.46 5.89
CA LEU A 26 1.22 33.39 5.00
C LEU A 26 -0.27 33.44 4.62
N GLY A 27 -1.05 34.38 5.18
CA GLY A 27 -2.50 34.40 5.00
C GLY A 27 -3.20 33.13 5.53
N ARG A 28 -2.64 32.51 6.57
CA ARG A 28 -3.16 31.28 7.19
C ARG A 28 -3.72 31.56 8.58
N HIS A 29 -4.58 30.66 9.07
CA HIS A 29 -5.02 30.72 10.46
C HIS A 29 -3.87 30.34 11.41
N HIS A 30 -3.72 31.06 12.52
CA HIS A 30 -2.59 30.88 13.44
C HIS A 30 -2.52 29.47 14.05
N SER A 31 -3.67 28.82 14.26
CA SER A 31 -3.68 27.43 14.77
C SER A 31 -3.15 26.42 13.77
N THR A 32 -3.25 26.70 12.46
CA THR A 32 -2.64 25.86 11.42
C THR A 32 -1.13 25.92 11.51
N ILE A 33 -0.57 27.12 11.68
CA ILE A 33 0.87 27.33 11.83
C ILE A 33 1.36 26.71 13.14
N ALA A 34 0.67 26.96 14.26
CA ALA A 34 1.04 26.37 15.55
C ALA A 34 1.07 24.83 15.50
N ARG A 35 0.01 24.21 14.99
CA ARG A 35 -0.04 22.73 14.85
C ARG A 35 1.02 22.18 13.90
N GLU A 36 1.37 22.91 12.83
CA GLU A 36 2.45 22.50 11.95
C GLU A 36 3.80 22.53 12.67
N ILE A 37 4.06 23.59 13.44
CA ILE A 37 5.29 23.76 14.22
C ILE A 37 5.38 22.67 15.29
N ASP A 38 4.34 22.52 16.12
CA ASP A 38 4.31 21.56 17.22
C ASP A 38 4.47 20.11 16.74
N ARG A 39 3.83 19.74 15.61
CA ARG A 39 3.97 18.39 15.02
C ARG A 39 5.39 18.10 14.52
N ASN A 40 6.18 19.13 14.24
CA ASN A 40 7.49 19.01 13.61
C ASN A 40 8.63 19.48 14.53
N GLY A 41 8.53 19.18 15.84
CA GLY A 41 9.60 19.42 16.81
C GLY A 41 9.53 20.77 17.54
N GLY A 42 8.51 21.58 17.26
CA GLY A 42 8.33 22.87 17.91
C GLY A 42 9.25 23.97 17.34
N PRO A 43 9.18 25.20 17.87
CA PRO A 43 9.81 26.38 17.28
C PRO A 43 11.33 26.28 17.08
N VAL A 44 12.02 25.58 17.98
CA VAL A 44 13.50 25.46 18.01
C VAL A 44 13.99 24.44 16.98
N GLU A 45 13.34 23.29 16.93
CA GLU A 45 13.75 22.17 16.08
C GLU A 45 13.12 22.20 14.69
N TYR A 46 12.12 23.05 14.45
CA TYR A 46 11.42 23.09 13.16
C TYR A 46 12.37 23.28 11.98
N ARG A 47 12.35 22.35 11.03
CA ARG A 47 13.04 22.45 9.74
C ARG A 47 12.07 22.13 8.60
N ALA A 48 12.01 23.01 7.60
CA ALA A 48 11.08 22.88 6.49
C ALA A 48 11.23 21.57 5.71
N VAL A 49 12.48 21.17 5.41
CA VAL A 49 12.81 19.92 4.70
C VAL A 49 12.36 18.68 5.48
N GLU A 50 12.52 18.68 6.80
CA GLU A 50 12.08 17.54 7.64
C GLU A 50 10.56 17.49 7.75
N ALA A 51 9.91 18.64 7.88
CA ALA A 51 8.45 18.75 7.90
C ALA A 51 7.83 18.29 6.56
N GLU A 52 8.47 18.62 5.43
CA GLU A 52 8.08 18.13 4.11
C GLU A 52 8.24 16.62 3.99
N ARG A 53 9.44 16.09 4.32
CA ARG A 53 9.71 14.64 4.29
C ARG A 53 8.70 13.87 5.13
N ARG A 54 8.41 14.34 6.35
CA ARG A 54 7.40 13.74 7.22
C ARG A 54 5.99 13.81 6.61
N ALA A 55 5.65 14.89 5.92
CA ALA A 55 4.38 15.00 5.22
C ALA A 55 4.28 14.01 4.04
N GLU A 56 5.35 13.86 3.26
CA GLU A 56 5.45 12.87 2.18
C GLU A 56 5.35 11.43 2.70
N ASP A 57 6.07 11.11 3.77
CA ASP A 57 6.02 9.78 4.40
C ASP A 57 4.62 9.47 4.93
N ASN A 58 3.97 10.44 5.57
CA ASN A 58 2.58 10.29 6.03
C ASN A 58 1.58 10.17 4.86
N LEU A 59 1.89 10.76 3.70
CA LEU A 59 1.05 10.64 2.51
C LEU A 59 1.12 9.23 1.90
N ARG A 60 2.25 8.54 2.05
CA ARG A 60 2.44 7.16 1.53
C ARG A 60 1.49 6.15 2.16
N ARG A 61 1.02 6.38 3.40
CA ARG A 61 0.06 5.54 4.14
C ARG A 61 0.24 4.03 3.87
N PRO A 62 1.44 3.46 4.07
CA PRO A 62 1.63 2.05 3.86
C PRO A 62 0.71 1.30 4.84
N LYS A 63 -0.21 0.50 4.31
CA LYS A 63 -0.97 -0.45 5.13
C LYS A 63 -0.13 -1.72 5.18
N GLU A 64 0.22 -2.16 6.38
CA GLU A 64 0.79 -3.48 6.58
C GLU A 64 -0.11 -4.51 5.90
N ARG A 65 0.48 -5.36 5.07
CA ARG A 65 -0.28 -6.35 4.33
C ARG A 65 -0.68 -7.47 5.26
N LYS A 66 -1.87 -8.04 5.02
CA LYS A 66 -2.41 -9.10 5.90
C LYS A 66 -1.48 -10.31 6.06
N LEU A 67 -0.73 -10.66 5.00
CA LEU A 67 0.24 -11.75 5.04
C LEU A 67 1.59 -11.36 5.70
N GLU A 68 1.86 -10.07 5.87
CA GLU A 68 3.04 -9.58 6.60
C GLU A 68 2.72 -9.43 8.09
N SER A 69 1.49 -9.05 8.44
CA SER A 69 1.06 -8.84 9.82
C SER A 69 0.64 -10.13 10.56
N SER A 70 0.42 -11.24 9.86
CA SER A 70 0.00 -12.52 10.46
C SER A 70 0.92 -13.66 10.04
N THR A 71 1.83 -14.07 10.93
CA THR A 71 2.76 -15.18 10.71
C THR A 71 2.02 -16.50 10.46
N ARG A 72 0.95 -16.79 11.23
CA ARG A 72 0.18 -18.02 11.09
C ARG A 72 -0.48 -18.15 9.71
N LEU A 73 -1.11 -17.07 9.22
CA LEU A 73 -1.73 -17.06 7.90
C LEU A 73 -0.66 -17.13 6.79
N HIS A 74 0.45 -16.43 6.97
CA HIS A 74 1.59 -16.49 6.05
C HIS A 74 2.13 -17.91 5.90
N ASP A 75 2.31 -18.62 7.01
CA ASP A 75 2.86 -19.98 7.00
C ASP A 75 1.90 -20.97 6.36
N ALA A 76 0.60 -20.88 6.67
CA ALA A 76 -0.42 -21.72 6.03
C ALA A 76 -0.52 -21.49 4.50
N VAL A 77 -0.36 -20.24 4.05
CA VAL A 77 -0.27 -19.93 2.61
C VAL A 77 0.99 -20.54 2.00
N ASN A 78 2.14 -20.46 2.67
CA ASN A 78 3.39 -21.05 2.19
C ASN A 78 3.34 -22.58 2.14
N ASP A 79 2.70 -23.24 3.11
CA ASP A 79 2.52 -24.68 3.11
C ASP A 79 1.68 -25.14 1.92
N GLY A 80 0.54 -24.47 1.67
CA GLY A 80 -0.26 -24.74 0.47
C GLY A 80 0.52 -24.52 -0.84
N LEU A 81 1.38 -23.50 -0.90
CA LEU A 81 2.25 -23.27 -2.07
C LEU A 81 3.30 -24.39 -2.24
N ARG A 82 3.89 -24.91 -1.16
CA ARG A 82 4.82 -26.06 -1.19
C ARG A 82 4.15 -27.33 -1.67
N GLU A 83 2.87 -27.51 -1.32
CA GLU A 83 2.01 -28.59 -1.83
C GLU A 83 1.52 -28.36 -3.26
N GLN A 84 2.01 -27.31 -3.94
CA GLN A 84 1.66 -26.94 -5.32
C GLN A 84 0.18 -26.60 -5.50
N TRP A 85 -0.50 -26.17 -4.44
CA TRP A 85 -1.86 -25.64 -4.57
C TRP A 85 -1.82 -24.26 -5.24
N SER A 86 -2.79 -24.03 -6.12
CA SER A 86 -2.98 -22.69 -6.68
C SER A 86 -3.47 -21.70 -5.60
N PRO A 87 -3.20 -20.38 -5.74
CA PRO A 87 -3.71 -19.38 -4.82
C PRO A 87 -5.22 -19.43 -4.57
N LYS A 88 -6.01 -19.86 -5.57
CA LYS A 88 -7.45 -20.07 -5.42
C LYS A 88 -7.78 -21.25 -4.52
N GLN A 89 -7.08 -22.38 -4.68
CA GLN A 89 -7.23 -23.55 -3.81
C GLN A 89 -6.83 -23.23 -2.38
N ILE A 90 -5.71 -22.53 -2.19
CA ILE A 90 -5.25 -22.10 -0.85
C ILE A 90 -6.32 -21.25 -0.16
N GLY A 91 -6.82 -20.21 -0.82
CA GLY A 91 -7.86 -19.34 -0.23
C GLY A 91 -9.14 -20.10 0.12
N GLN A 92 -9.57 -21.06 -0.72
CA GLN A 92 -10.73 -21.90 -0.43
C GLN A 92 -10.46 -22.85 0.74
N ARG A 93 -9.30 -23.52 0.74
CA ARG A 93 -8.95 -24.50 1.75
C ARG A 93 -8.80 -23.87 3.14
N LEU A 94 -8.26 -22.66 3.22
CA LEU A 94 -8.23 -21.87 4.45
C LEU A 94 -9.64 -21.54 4.99
N CYS A 95 -10.64 -21.41 4.12
CA CYS A 95 -12.04 -21.27 4.56
C CYS A 95 -12.61 -22.55 5.17
N GLU A 96 -12.24 -23.70 4.61
CA GLU A 96 -12.70 -25.03 5.05
C GLU A 96 -11.99 -25.49 6.33
N ASP A 97 -10.67 -25.32 6.41
CA ASP A 97 -9.84 -25.80 7.52
C ASP A 97 -9.97 -24.93 8.78
N TYR A 98 -10.34 -23.65 8.60
CA TYR A 98 -10.48 -22.68 9.69
C TYR A 98 -11.84 -21.97 9.63
N PRO A 99 -12.98 -22.67 9.79
CA PRO A 99 -14.32 -22.10 9.57
C PRO A 99 -14.65 -20.95 10.54
N ASP A 100 -14.21 -21.06 11.79
CA ASP A 100 -14.53 -20.11 12.87
C ASP A 100 -13.50 -18.99 13.04
N ASP A 101 -12.50 -18.91 12.15
CA ASP A 101 -11.39 -17.98 12.26
C ASP A 101 -11.32 -17.01 11.06
N PRO A 102 -11.91 -15.81 11.19
CA PRO A 102 -11.87 -14.78 10.15
C PRO A 102 -10.45 -14.29 9.82
N GLU A 103 -9.50 -14.40 10.75
CA GLU A 103 -8.13 -13.97 10.50
C GLU A 103 -7.46 -14.83 9.43
N MET A 104 -7.85 -16.11 9.34
CA MET A 104 -7.33 -17.05 8.33
C MET A 104 -7.88 -16.80 6.90
N ARG A 105 -8.80 -15.85 6.72
CA ARG A 105 -9.37 -15.52 5.41
C ARG A 105 -8.41 -14.67 4.58
N VAL A 106 -8.05 -15.14 3.39
CA VAL A 106 -7.28 -14.34 2.43
C VAL A 106 -7.80 -14.55 1.02
N SER A 107 -7.89 -13.47 0.25
CA SER A 107 -8.28 -13.58 -1.15
C SER A 107 -7.11 -14.14 -1.97
N HIS A 108 -7.42 -14.92 -3.00
CA HIS A 108 -6.40 -15.41 -3.92
C HIS A 108 -5.68 -14.28 -4.66
N GLU A 109 -6.32 -13.12 -4.85
CA GLU A 109 -5.67 -11.91 -5.39
C GLU A 109 -4.62 -11.35 -4.42
N THR A 110 -4.87 -11.39 -3.10
CA THR A 110 -3.89 -10.99 -2.08
C THR A 110 -2.67 -11.91 -2.08
N ILE A 111 -2.89 -13.22 -2.24
CA ILE A 111 -1.80 -14.20 -2.39
C ILE A 111 -1.00 -13.89 -3.67
N TYR A 112 -1.67 -13.67 -4.80
CA TYR A 112 -0.98 -13.28 -6.04
C TYR A 112 -0.18 -11.98 -5.90
N GLU A 113 -0.76 -10.95 -5.28
CA GLU A 113 -0.06 -9.69 -5.02
C GLU A 113 1.23 -9.95 -4.22
N CYS A 114 1.16 -10.73 -3.14
CA CYS A 114 2.33 -11.05 -2.33
C CYS A 114 3.40 -11.82 -3.13
N LEU A 115 3.00 -12.81 -3.93
CA LEU A 115 3.90 -13.53 -4.83
C LEU A 115 4.63 -12.58 -5.81
N TYR A 116 3.91 -11.61 -6.37
CA TYR A 116 4.48 -10.65 -7.33
C TYR A 116 5.41 -9.61 -6.68
N LEU A 117 5.12 -9.17 -5.46
CA LEU A 117 6.00 -8.22 -4.77
C LEU A 117 7.22 -8.88 -4.15
N GLN A 118 7.08 -10.09 -3.63
CA GLN A 118 8.23 -10.89 -3.19
C GLN A 118 9.20 -11.17 -4.35
N ALA A 119 8.71 -11.31 -5.58
CA ALA A 119 9.55 -11.44 -6.77
C ALA A 119 10.31 -10.16 -7.20
N ARG A 120 10.03 -8.99 -6.61
CA ARG A 120 10.65 -7.69 -6.96
C ARG A 120 11.76 -7.22 -6.01
N GLY A 121 11.90 -7.84 -4.84
CA GLY A 121 13.02 -7.60 -3.92
C GLY A 121 13.95 -8.79 -3.95
N GLU A 122 15.26 -8.57 -4.09
CA GLU A 122 16.29 -9.61 -4.22
C GLU A 122 16.38 -10.53 -2.99
N LEU A 123 15.45 -11.46 -2.80
CA LEU A 123 15.67 -12.71 -2.04
C LEU A 123 14.55 -13.74 -2.26
N ARG A 124 14.97 -14.97 -2.60
CA ARG A 124 14.26 -16.26 -2.54
C ARG A 124 13.53 -16.73 -3.80
N THR A 125 14.40 -17.13 -4.72
CA THR A 125 14.37 -18.25 -5.66
C THR A 125 13.74 -19.56 -5.14
N GLN A 126 12.43 -19.59 -4.85
CA GLN A 126 11.67 -20.86 -4.78
C GLN A 126 10.28 -20.81 -5.43
N LEU A 127 9.76 -19.64 -5.80
CA LEU A 127 8.42 -19.52 -6.41
C LEU A 127 8.39 -19.47 -7.93
N THR A 128 9.55 -19.41 -8.59
CA THR A 128 9.63 -19.38 -10.06
C THR A 128 9.20 -20.71 -10.69
N ILE A 129 9.15 -21.82 -9.94
CA ILE A 129 8.84 -23.15 -10.48
C ILE A 129 7.34 -23.51 -10.37
N ALA A 130 6.57 -22.88 -9.48
CA ALA A 130 5.18 -23.28 -9.20
C ALA A 130 4.11 -22.62 -10.09
N LEU A 131 4.48 -21.65 -10.93
CA LEU A 131 3.52 -20.98 -11.82
C LEU A 131 3.51 -21.67 -13.19
N ARG A 132 2.36 -22.24 -13.56
CA ARG A 132 2.13 -22.84 -14.89
C ARG A 132 2.34 -21.88 -16.07
N GLN A 133 2.42 -20.56 -15.80
CA GLN A 133 2.65 -19.52 -16.80
C GLN A 133 3.69 -18.52 -16.27
N GLY A 134 4.83 -18.41 -16.95
CA GLY A 134 5.95 -17.52 -16.60
C GLY A 134 5.71 -16.03 -16.88
N ARG A 135 4.52 -15.51 -16.54
CA ARG A 135 4.19 -14.08 -16.75
C ARG A 135 4.66 -13.24 -15.57
N THR A 136 5.50 -12.25 -15.85
CA THR A 136 6.05 -11.28 -14.88
C THR A 136 5.03 -10.25 -14.39
N ARG A 137 3.89 -10.12 -15.08
CA ARG A 137 2.76 -9.27 -14.67
C ARG A 137 1.45 -9.88 -15.17
N ARG A 138 0.40 -9.79 -14.35
CA ARG A 138 -0.96 -10.11 -14.79
C ARG A 138 -1.46 -9.06 -15.78
N VAL A 139 -1.98 -9.51 -16.91
CA VAL A 139 -2.79 -8.68 -17.80
C VAL A 139 -4.21 -8.68 -17.26
N ASN A 140 -4.77 -7.49 -17.04
CA ASN A 140 -6.19 -7.37 -16.70
C ASN A 140 -6.99 -8.03 -17.82
N ARG A 141 -7.79 -9.05 -17.49
CA ARG A 141 -8.90 -9.47 -18.34
C ARG A 141 -10.02 -8.42 -18.18
N SER A 142 -9.74 -7.16 -18.55
CA SER A 142 -10.81 -6.22 -18.81
C SER A 142 -11.63 -6.83 -19.92
N ARG A 143 -12.89 -7.18 -19.59
CA ARG A 143 -13.95 -7.70 -20.46
C ARG A 143 -13.51 -7.74 -21.92
N ALA A 144 -13.15 -8.92 -22.41
CA ALA A 144 -13.44 -9.20 -23.81
C ALA A 144 -14.93 -8.92 -23.94
N THR A 145 -15.27 -7.81 -24.58
CA THR A 145 -16.61 -7.56 -25.07
C THR A 145 -16.99 -8.86 -25.74
N SER A 146 -18.02 -9.52 -25.21
CA SER A 146 -18.61 -10.69 -25.83
C SER A 146 -19.14 -10.24 -27.18
N THR A 147 -18.31 -10.22 -28.21
CA THR A 147 -18.75 -10.36 -29.58
C THR A 147 -19.26 -11.78 -29.66
N ARG A 148 -20.56 -11.94 -29.34
CA ARG A 148 -21.34 -13.12 -29.70
C ARG A 148 -21.02 -13.40 -31.16
N GLY A 149 -20.26 -14.45 -31.43
CA GLY A 149 -20.25 -15.06 -32.75
C GLY A 149 -21.67 -15.52 -33.01
N LYS A 150 -22.41 -14.82 -33.87
CA LYS A 150 -23.61 -15.35 -34.49
C LYS A 150 -23.15 -16.54 -35.32
N ILE A 151 -23.56 -17.76 -34.96
CA ILE A 151 -23.51 -18.87 -35.89
C ILE A 151 -24.58 -18.56 -36.94
N LEU A 152 -24.15 -18.19 -38.15
CA LEU A 152 -24.98 -18.19 -39.34
C LEU A 152 -25.08 -19.64 -39.82
N ASP A 153 -26.30 -20.06 -40.18
CA ASP A 153 -26.71 -21.39 -40.68
C ASP A 153 -26.82 -22.54 -39.67
N MET A 154 -27.96 -22.57 -38.97
CA MET A 154 -28.51 -23.80 -38.39
C MET A 154 -29.69 -24.23 -39.26
N VAL A 155 -29.56 -25.37 -39.96
CA VAL A 155 -30.65 -26.00 -40.73
C VAL A 155 -31.41 -26.95 -39.79
N ASN A 156 -32.75 -26.92 -39.88
CA ASN A 156 -33.69 -27.74 -39.09
C ASN A 156 -33.54 -29.24 -39.36
#